data_AF-A0A2W5Z8A8-F1
#
_entry.id   AF-A0A2W5Z8A8-F1
#
_cell.length_a   1.000
_cell.length_b   1.000
_cell.length_c   1.000
_cell.angle_alpha   90.00
_cell.angle_beta   90.00
_cell.angle_gamma   90.00
#
_symmetry.space_group_name_H-M   'P 1'
#
loop_
_entity.id
_entity.type
_entity.pdbx_description
1 polymer ?
#
loop_
_entity_poly.entity_id
_entity_poly.type
_entity_poly.pdbx_seq_one_letter_code
_entity_poly.pdbx_strand_id
1 'polypeptide(L)'
;MTTMSTEKKIEITLSESAPVRIDPAQWPVIAEARRHDGAVECQANNEWRIRVREHADGRRIVYGSHEAGNGGQYAGFRETFAGWLLAGGDDTVRAIRRVAGVLGDDQLGAECIAALPAHDL
;
A
#
# COMPACT_ATOMS: atom_id res chain seq x y z
N MET A 1 -28.79 20.61 -9.74
CA MET A 1 -28.41 19.19 -9.88
C MET A 1 -27.18 18.98 -9.03
N THR A 2 -27.33 18.41 -7.84
CA THR A 2 -26.21 18.14 -6.94
C THR A 2 -26.04 16.63 -6.92
N THR A 3 -25.04 16.11 -7.63
CA THR A 3 -24.68 14.70 -7.57
C THR A 3 -24.12 14.42 -6.18
N MET A 4 -24.89 13.71 -5.36
CA MET A 4 -24.38 13.03 -4.16
C MET A 4 -23.38 11.96 -4.63
N SER A 5 -22.11 12.34 -4.74
CA SER A 5 -21.03 11.37 -4.90
C SER A 5 -20.85 10.71 -3.54
N THR A 6 -21.32 9.46 -3.42
CA THR A 6 -21.10 8.64 -2.24
C THR A 6 -19.59 8.41 -2.09
N GLU A 7 -18.91 9.25 -1.31
CA GLU A 7 -17.47 9.15 -1.02
C GLU A 7 -17.17 7.78 -0.39
N LYS A 8 -16.68 6.84 -1.20
CA LYS A 8 -16.29 5.51 -0.74
C LYS A 8 -14.98 5.62 0.04
N LYS A 9 -15.09 5.84 1.35
CA LYS A 9 -13.92 5.89 2.23
C LYS A 9 -13.33 4.51 2.40
N ILE A 10 -12.00 4.42 2.33
CA ILE A 10 -11.25 3.21 2.67
C ILE A 10 -10.54 3.40 4.00
N GLU A 11 -10.45 2.34 4.78
CA GLU A 11 -9.70 2.31 6.03
C GLU A 11 -8.33 1.67 5.78
N ILE A 12 -7.27 2.32 6.26
CA ILE A 12 -5.89 1.84 6.17
C ILE A 12 -5.35 1.70 7.59
N THR A 13 -4.98 0.48 7.96
CA THR A 13 -4.29 0.20 9.21
C THR A 13 -2.83 0.61 9.10
N LEU A 14 -2.35 1.37 10.09
CA LEU A 14 -0.97 1.84 10.18
C LEU A 14 -0.24 1.12 11.33
N SER A 15 1.08 1.00 11.23
CA SER A 15 1.89 0.23 12.19
C SER A 15 2.02 0.92 13.55
N GLU A 16 2.09 2.25 13.57
CA GLU A 16 2.44 3.05 14.75
C GLU A 16 1.39 4.13 15.06
N SER A 17 0.20 4.04 14.47
CA SER A 17 -0.90 4.96 14.73
C SER A 17 -2.26 4.30 14.56
N ALA A 18 -3.32 4.98 15.00
CA ALA A 18 -4.68 4.57 14.73
C ALA A 18 -4.93 4.43 13.21
N PRO A 19 -5.82 3.51 12.78
CA PRO A 19 -6.22 3.39 11.38
C PRO A 19 -6.74 4.72 10.83
N VAL A 20 -6.39 5.02 9.59
CA VAL A 20 -6.82 6.24 8.90
C VAL A 20 -7.90 5.92 7.88
N ARG A 21 -8.94 6.77 7.82
CA ARG A 21 -9.96 6.70 6.79
C ARG A 21 -9.72 7.78 5.76
N ILE A 22 -9.56 7.38 4.51
CA ILE A 22 -9.27 8.30 3.40
C ILE A 22 -10.29 8.16 2.29
N ASP A 23 -10.49 9.23 1.53
CA ASP A 23 -11.15 9.18 0.23
C ASP A 23 -10.10 8.85 -0.85
N PRO A 24 -10.22 7.70 -1.56
CA PRO A 24 -9.32 7.34 -2.65
C PRO A 24 -9.20 8.39 -3.76
N ALA A 25 -10.23 9.22 -3.97
CA ALA A 25 -10.20 10.28 -4.97
C ALA A 25 -9.28 11.44 -4.56
N GLN A 26 -9.19 11.72 -3.26
CA GLN A 26 -8.29 12.74 -2.70
C GLN A 26 -6.88 12.21 -2.43
N TRP A 27 -6.73 10.88 -2.37
CA TRP A 27 -5.48 10.18 -2.08
C TRP A 27 -5.15 9.19 -3.20
N PRO A 28 -4.85 9.66 -4.44
CA PRO A 28 -4.46 8.79 -5.54
C PRO A 28 -3.24 7.93 -5.19
N VAL A 29 -3.19 6.73 -5.78
CA VAL A 29 -1.99 5.88 -5.71
C VAL A 29 -0.96 6.46 -6.67
N ILE A 30 0.23 6.77 -6.17
CA ILE A 30 1.35 7.28 -6.97
C ILE A 30 2.41 6.20 -7.24
N ALA A 31 2.42 5.12 -6.45
CA ALA A 31 3.27 3.95 -6.67
C ALA A 31 2.63 2.70 -6.06
N GLU A 32 2.82 1.56 -6.71
CA GLU A 32 2.36 0.26 -6.24
C GLU A 32 3.34 -0.83 -6.69
N ALA A 33 3.56 -1.82 -5.83
CA ALA A 33 4.19 -3.09 -6.21
C ALA A 33 3.37 -4.25 -5.63
N ARG A 34 3.36 -5.37 -6.36
CA ARG A 34 2.62 -6.58 -6.00
C ARG A 34 3.45 -7.80 -6.32
N ARG A 35 3.49 -8.76 -5.40
CA ARG A 35 4.09 -10.08 -5.60
C ARG A 35 3.15 -11.16 -5.11
N HIS A 36 3.28 -12.34 -5.69
CA HIS A 36 2.57 -13.52 -5.26
C HIS A 36 3.47 -14.75 -5.41
N ASP A 37 3.20 -15.81 -4.66
CA ASP A 37 3.83 -17.11 -4.89
C ASP A 37 3.09 -17.89 -5.99
N GLY A 38 3.68 -19.01 -6.42
CA GLY A 38 3.16 -19.81 -7.55
C GLY A 38 3.53 -19.25 -8.93
N ALA A 39 3.27 -20.05 -9.97
CA ALA A 39 3.57 -19.65 -11.35
C ALA A 39 2.56 -18.65 -11.91
N VAL A 40 1.34 -18.66 -11.38
CA VAL A 40 0.22 -17.79 -11.76
C VAL A 40 -0.56 -17.39 -10.51
N GLU A 41 -1.13 -16.18 -10.52
CA GLU A 41 -1.85 -15.59 -9.38
C GLU A 41 -2.98 -16.49 -8.84
N CYS A 42 -3.66 -17.25 -9.71
CA CYS A 42 -4.73 -18.17 -9.27
C CYS A 42 -4.24 -19.39 -8.47
N GLN A 43 -2.93 -19.63 -8.45
CA GLN A 43 -2.26 -20.64 -7.61
C GLN A 43 -1.61 -20.04 -6.37
N ALA A 44 -1.66 -18.72 -6.21
CA ALA A 44 -1.02 -18.04 -5.10
C ALA A 44 -1.69 -18.42 -3.78
N ASN A 45 -0.87 -18.89 -2.85
CA ASN A 45 -1.24 -19.03 -1.45
C ASN A 45 -0.82 -17.79 -0.65
N ASN A 46 0.07 -16.97 -1.20
CA ASN A 46 0.56 -15.76 -0.59
C ASN A 46 0.59 -14.62 -1.61
N GLU A 47 0.08 -13.46 -1.19
CA GLU A 47 0.17 -12.21 -1.93
C GLU A 47 0.72 -11.10 -1.04
N TRP A 48 1.71 -10.37 -1.55
CA TRP A 48 2.25 -9.19 -0.91
C TRP A 48 1.97 -7.97 -1.78
N ARG A 49 1.65 -6.85 -1.13
CA ARG A 49 1.46 -5.58 -1.82
C ARG A 49 2.04 -4.43 -1.01
N ILE A 50 2.63 -3.46 -1.68
CA ILE A 50 2.97 -2.14 -1.12
C ILE A 50 2.32 -1.07 -2.00
N ARG A 51 1.73 -0.05 -1.36
CA ARG A 51 1.09 1.10 -2.01
C ARG A 51 1.58 2.38 -1.38
N VAL A 52 1.77 3.39 -2.23
CA VAL A 52 2.02 4.77 -1.84
C VAL A 52 0.88 5.62 -2.36
N ARG A 53 0.20 6.32 -1.46
CA ARG A 53 -0.80 7.32 -1.80
C ARG A 53 -0.30 8.70 -1.43
N GLU A 54 -0.64 9.68 -2.24
CA GLU A 54 -0.30 11.09 -1.99
C GLU A 54 -1.56 11.93 -1.97
N HIS A 55 -1.62 12.86 -1.03
CA HIS A 55 -2.68 13.87 -0.96
C HIS A 55 -2.19 15.17 -1.59
N ALA A 56 -3.11 16.01 -2.06
CA ALA A 56 -2.79 17.28 -2.71
C ALA A 56 -1.98 18.27 -1.83
N ASP A 57 -1.97 18.09 -0.51
CA ASP A 57 -1.14 18.88 0.42
C ASP A 57 0.28 18.32 0.64
N GLY A 58 0.67 17.30 -0.12
CA GLY A 58 1.99 16.68 -0.08
C GLY A 58 2.17 15.60 0.99
N ARG A 59 1.15 15.30 1.80
CA ARG A 59 1.20 14.14 2.72
C ARG A 59 1.18 12.84 1.94
N ARG A 60 1.86 11.83 2.46
CA ARG A 60 1.93 10.49 1.86
C ARG A 60 1.52 9.40 2.85
N ILE A 61 0.82 8.39 2.36
CA ILE A 61 0.57 7.16 3.11
C ILE A 61 1.28 6.03 2.38
N VAL A 62 2.25 5.42 3.06
CA VAL A 62 2.93 4.22 2.58
C VAL A 62 2.41 3.05 3.39
N TYR A 63 1.85 2.05 2.74
CA TYR A 63 1.29 0.89 3.43
C TYR A 63 1.43 -0.38 2.60
N GLY A 64 1.52 -1.51 3.28
CA GLY A 64 1.61 -2.82 2.67
C GLY A 64 0.80 -3.86 3.42
N SER A 65 0.47 -4.91 2.69
CA SER A 65 -0.33 -6.02 3.18
C SER A 65 0.26 -7.34 2.71
N HIS A 66 0.21 -8.34 3.59
CA HIS A 66 0.42 -9.75 3.23
C HIS A 66 -0.90 -10.50 3.48
N GLU A 67 -1.40 -11.12 2.40
CA GLU A 67 -2.56 -11.99 2.41
C GLU A 67 -2.07 -13.43 2.22
N ALA A 68 -2.40 -14.31 3.16
CA ALA A 68 -2.10 -15.73 3.10
C ALA A 68 -3.40 -16.54 3.11
N GLY A 69 -3.47 -17.57 2.26
CA GLY A 69 -4.62 -18.47 2.16
C GLY A 69 -4.20 -19.88 1.77
N ASN A 70 -4.96 -20.88 2.23
CA ASN A 70 -4.84 -22.23 1.69
C ASN A 70 -5.55 -22.28 0.33
N GLY A 71 -4.86 -22.71 -0.72
CA GLY A 71 -5.37 -22.79 -2.09
C GLY A 71 -6.82 -23.31 -2.16
N GLY A 72 -7.73 -22.42 -2.58
CA GLY A 72 -9.18 -22.70 -2.68
C GLY A 72 -10.08 -21.98 -1.67
N GLN A 73 -9.55 -21.27 -0.68
CA GLN A 73 -10.34 -20.38 0.19
C GLN A 73 -10.14 -18.90 -0.19
N TYR A 74 -11.22 -18.12 -0.13
CA TYR A 74 -11.20 -16.67 -0.31
C TYR A 74 -10.20 -16.06 0.69
N ALA A 75 -9.25 -15.26 0.22
CA ALA A 75 -8.27 -14.54 1.03
C ALA A 75 -8.98 -13.50 1.93
N GLY A 76 -9.61 -13.99 2.99
CA GLY A 76 -10.22 -13.16 4.03
C GLY A 76 -9.27 -12.89 5.20
N PHE A 77 -8.10 -13.53 5.21
CA PHE A 77 -7.13 -13.41 6.30
C PHE A 77 -5.95 -12.53 5.85
N ARG A 78 -6.04 -11.24 6.20
CA ARG A 78 -4.95 -10.26 6.05
C ARG A 78 -4.10 -10.32 7.31
N GLU A 79 -2.98 -11.04 7.26
CA GLU A 79 -2.17 -11.33 8.45
C GLU A 79 -1.30 -10.17 8.89
N THR A 80 -0.75 -9.40 7.93
CA THR A 80 0.18 -8.32 8.26
C THR A 80 -0.18 -7.05 7.52
N PHE A 81 -0.44 -5.98 8.27
CA PHE A 81 -0.50 -4.62 7.76
C PHE A 81 0.69 -3.84 8.31
N ALA A 82 1.47 -3.25 7.41
CA ALA A 82 2.50 -2.29 7.78
C ALA A 82 2.20 -0.97 7.10
N GLY A 83 2.19 0.14 7.82
CA GLY A 83 1.95 1.44 7.18
C GLY A 83 2.33 2.64 8.02
N TRP A 84 2.70 3.71 7.33
CA TRP A 84 3.09 4.99 7.90
C TRP A 84 2.43 6.14 7.15
N LEU A 85 1.93 7.11 7.91
CA LEU A 85 1.56 8.42 7.40
C LEU A 85 2.78 9.35 7.53
N LEU A 86 3.13 10.00 6.43
CA LEU A 86 4.29 10.87 6.29
C LEU A 86 3.82 12.30 6.07
N ALA A 87 4.48 13.24 6.74
CA ALA A 87 4.31 14.66 6.44
C ALA A 87 5.06 15.02 5.14
N GLY A 88 4.65 16.12 4.48
CA GLY A 88 5.34 16.60 3.29
C GLY A 88 6.81 16.89 3.60
N GLY A 89 7.73 16.20 2.91
CA GLY A 89 9.18 16.30 3.11
C GLY A 89 9.81 15.11 3.83
N ASP A 90 9.02 14.20 4.41
CA ASP A 90 9.53 12.95 4.97
C ASP A 90 10.00 11.98 3.88
N ASP A 91 10.98 11.14 4.22
CA ASP A 91 11.61 10.19 3.29
C ASP A 91 10.67 9.00 2.97
N THR A 92 9.90 9.14 1.89
CA THR A 92 9.03 8.08 1.32
C THR A 92 9.81 6.79 1.07
N VAL A 93 11.03 6.88 0.56
CA VAL A 93 11.85 5.71 0.22
C VAL A 93 12.18 4.92 1.48
N ARG A 94 12.53 5.61 2.56
CA ARG A 94 12.75 4.98 3.87
C ARG A 94 11.48 4.31 4.41
N ALA A 95 10.31 4.92 4.25
CA ALA A 95 9.05 4.31 4.67
C ALA A 95 8.72 3.06 3.85
N ILE A 96 8.95 3.06 2.53
CA ILE A 96 8.76 1.89 1.68
C ILE A 96 9.68 0.75 2.15
N ARG A 97 10.96 1.04 2.41
CA ARG A 97 11.92 0.03 2.94
C ARG A 97 11.49 -0.53 4.28
N ARG A 98 10.89 0.28 5.17
CA ARG A 98 10.34 -0.20 6.44
C ARG A 98 9.15 -1.13 6.24
N VAL A 99 8.21 -0.78 5.36
CA VAL A 99 7.08 -1.66 5.00
C VAL A 99 7.62 -2.98 4.44
N ALA A 100 8.55 -2.91 3.49
CA ALA A 100 9.18 -4.09 2.89
C ALA A 100 9.84 -5.00 3.93
N GLY A 101 10.59 -4.41 4.87
CA GLY A 101 11.23 -5.16 5.95
C GLY A 101 10.23 -5.82 6.91
N VAL A 102 9.09 -5.19 7.20
CA VAL A 102 8.01 -5.83 7.99
C VAL A 102 7.35 -6.97 7.23
N LEU A 103 7.20 -6.84 5.90
CA LEU A 103 6.66 -7.89 5.05
C LEU A 103 7.67 -9.01 4.75
N GLY A 104 8.96 -8.79 5.01
CA GLY A 104 10.05 -9.71 4.70
C GLY A 104 10.41 -9.79 3.21
N ASP A 105 10.00 -8.80 2.40
CA ASP A 105 10.24 -8.77 0.94
C ASP A 105 10.88 -7.44 0.51
N ASP A 106 12.21 -7.38 0.59
CA ASP A 106 13.00 -6.22 0.17
C ASP A 106 12.88 -5.93 -1.33
N GLN A 107 12.66 -6.97 -2.14
CA GLN A 107 12.53 -6.82 -3.59
C GLN A 107 11.22 -6.11 -3.95
N LEU A 108 10.12 -6.44 -3.26
CA LEU A 108 8.86 -5.72 -3.37
C LEU A 108 9.03 -4.23 -3.02
N GLY A 109 9.84 -3.93 -2.00
CA GLY A 109 10.21 -2.55 -1.66
C GLY A 109 10.95 -1.84 -2.79
N ALA A 110 11.95 -2.48 -3.38
CA ALA A 110 12.71 -1.93 -4.51
C ALA A 110 11.84 -1.69 -5.74
N GLU A 111 10.95 -2.64 -6.07
CA GLU A 111 9.97 -2.51 -7.15
C GLU A 111 9.03 -1.33 -6.92
N CYS A 112 8.55 -1.13 -5.68
CA CYS A 112 7.69 0.00 -5.34
C CYS A 112 8.43 1.35 -5.43
N ILE A 113 9.70 1.41 -5.02
CA ILE A 113 10.54 2.61 -5.17
C ILE A 113 10.73 2.96 -6.65
N ALA A 114 10.98 1.96 -7.50
CA ALA A 114 11.15 2.17 -8.94
C ALA A 114 9.87 2.67 -9.63
N ALA A 115 8.70 2.41 -9.03
CA ALA A 115 7.41 2.88 -9.51
C ALA A 115 7.03 4.29 -9.03
N LEU A 116 7.86 4.95 -8.19
CA LEU A 116 7.64 6.33 -7.79
C LEU A 116 7.74 7.28 -9.00
N PRO A 117 6.97 8.38 -9.02
CA PRO A 117 7.07 9.37 -10.09
C PRO A 117 8.48 9.95 -10.16
N ALA A 118 9.02 10.02 -11.38
CA ALA A 118 10.31 10.65 -11.65
C ALA A 118 10.25 12.14 -11.27
N HIS A 119 11.35 12.65 -10.73
CA HIS A 119 11.52 14.08 -10.48
C HIS A 119 12.36 14.65 -11.62
N ASP A 120 11.87 15.71 -12.25
CA ASP A 120 12.68 16.54 -13.14
C ASP A 120 13.65 17.39 -12.30
N LEU A 121 14.91 17.47 -12.74
CA LEU A 121 15.99 18.21 -12.07
C LEU A 121 16.28 19.55 -12.76
#